data_AF-A0A961MTJ4-F1
#
_entry.id   AF-A0A961MTJ4-F1
#
_cell.length_a   1.000
_cell.length_b   1.000
_cell.length_c   1.000
_cell.angle_alpha   90.00
_cell.angle_beta   90.00
_cell.angle_gamma   90.00
#
_symmetry.space_group_name_H-M   'P 1'
#
loop_
_entity.id
_entity.type
_entity.pdbx_description
1 polymer ?
#
loop_
_entity_poly.entity_id
_entity_poly.type
_entity_poly.pdbx_seq_one_letter_code
_entity_poly.pdbx_strand_id
1 'polypeptide(L)'
;MTRRLSGDRILFATHNRGKLDEMRALLEPHGVSVVSAGDMGLPEPDETEDSFVGNARIKAHAAAKATGLVALSDDSGLCVDALDGAPGVYTADWAEG
;
A
#
# COMPACT_ATOMS: atom_id res chain seq x y z
N MET A 1 -7.11 -9.77 22.32
CA MET A 1 -5.96 -10.58 21.85
C MET A 1 -5.53 -10.07 20.49
N THR A 2 -4.27 -9.67 20.33
CA THR A 2 -3.72 -9.25 19.03
C THR A 2 -3.29 -10.50 18.27
N ARG A 3 -3.77 -10.70 17.03
CA ARG A 3 -3.36 -11.81 16.17
C ARG A 3 -1.86 -11.68 15.88
N ARG A 4 -1.08 -12.70 16.21
CA ARG A 4 0.34 -12.76 15.80
C ARG A 4 0.42 -13.17 14.33
N LEU A 5 1.31 -12.53 13.58
CA LEU A 5 1.73 -13.03 12.27
C LEU A 5 2.39 -14.39 12.49
N SER A 6 1.84 -15.42 11.86
CA SER A 6 2.33 -16.80 11.97
C SER A 6 3.27 -17.21 10.84
N GLY A 7 3.48 -16.34 9.85
CA GLY A 7 4.36 -16.57 8.70
C GLY A 7 5.50 -15.55 8.66
N ASP A 8 6.53 -15.89 7.89
CA ASP A 8 7.74 -15.09 7.62
C ASP A 8 7.61 -14.25 6.34
N ARG A 9 6.42 -14.16 5.75
CA ARG A 9 6.16 -13.45 4.51
C ARG A 9 4.88 -12.63 4.58
N ILE A 10 4.97 -11.38 4.15
CA ILE A 10 3.82 -10.52 3.91
C ILE A 10 3.80 -10.03 2.47
N LEU A 11 2.59 -9.76 1.96
CA LEU A 11 2.38 -9.07 0.70
C LEU A 11 2.25 -7.58 0.97
N PHE A 12 3.08 -6.75 0.36
CA PHE A 12 2.91 -5.31 0.36
C PHE A 12 2.19 -4.89 -0.94
N ALA A 13 0.96 -4.43 -0.82
CA ALA A 13 0.07 -4.11 -1.94
C ALA A 13 0.46 -2.78 -2.60
N THR A 14 1.65 -2.76 -3.21
CA THR A 14 2.22 -1.65 -3.95
C THR A 14 2.78 -2.14 -5.28
N HIS A 15 2.76 -1.26 -6.27
CA HIS A 15 3.50 -1.39 -7.53
C HIS A 15 4.76 -0.49 -7.54
N ASN A 16 4.92 0.34 -6.51
CA ASN A 16 6.04 1.26 -6.40
C ASN A 16 7.29 0.54 -5.86
N ARG A 17 8.33 0.47 -6.70
CA ARG A 17 9.61 -0.16 -6.35
C ARG A 17 10.29 0.49 -5.14
N GLY A 18 10.29 1.83 -5.06
CA GLY A 18 10.90 2.56 -3.95
C GLY A 18 10.25 2.21 -2.61
N LYS A 19 8.91 2.23 -2.55
CA LYS A 19 8.16 1.84 -1.36
C LYS A 19 8.43 0.37 -0.96
N LEU A 20 8.54 -0.51 -1.95
CA LEU A 20 8.88 -1.91 -1.69
C LEU A 20 10.25 -2.07 -1.05
N ASP A 21 11.25 -1.35 -1.55
CA ASP A 21 12.61 -1.41 -1.02
C ASP A 21 12.69 -0.85 0.41
N GLU A 22 11.98 0.25 0.69
CA GLU A 22 11.82 0.79 2.05
C GLU A 22 11.15 -0.21 2.99
N MET A 23 10.07 -0.86 2.55
CA MET A 23 9.34 -1.83 3.37
C MET A 23 10.17 -3.09 3.64
N ARG A 24 10.97 -3.55 2.66
CA ARG A 24 11.92 -4.65 2.84
C ARG A 24 12.96 -4.31 3.89
N ALA A 25 13.60 -3.13 3.77
CA ALA A 25 14.60 -2.68 4.73
C ALA A 25 14.03 -2.54 6.14
N LEU A 26 12.77 -2.08 6.27
CA LEU A 26 12.10 -1.93 7.56
C LEU A 26 11.83 -3.28 8.25
N LEU A 27 11.48 -4.31 7.48
CA LEU A 27 10.99 -5.58 8.02
C LEU A 27 12.04 -6.70 8.07
N GLU A 28 13.13 -6.57 7.31
CA GLU A 28 14.26 -7.51 7.32
C GLU A 28 14.82 -7.76 8.75
N PRO A 29 15.07 -6.75 9.61
CA PRO A 29 15.58 -6.98 10.96
C PRO A 29 14.65 -7.79 11.86
N HIS A 30 13.38 -7.92 11.47
CA HIS A 30 12.36 -8.68 12.18
C HIS A 30 12.14 -10.08 11.57
N GLY A 31 12.93 -10.47 10.56
CA GLY A 31 12.83 -11.76 9.89
C GLY A 31 11.57 -11.90 9.02
N VAL A 32 11.01 -10.79 8.55
CA VAL A 32 9.80 -10.79 7.71
C VAL A 32 10.18 -10.42 6.28
N SER A 33 9.98 -11.37 5.36
CA SER A 33 10.14 -11.18 3.93
C SER A 33 8.94 -10.44 3.32
N VAL A 34 9.21 -9.58 2.33
CA VAL A 34 8.18 -8.76 1.67
C VAL A 34 8.20 -9.03 0.17
N VAL A 35 7.04 -9.44 -0.36
CA VAL A 35 6.74 -9.50 -1.80
C VAL A 35 5.75 -8.40 -2.15
N SER A 36 5.80 -7.85 -3.36
CA SER A 36 4.87 -6.79 -3.78
C SER A 36 3.75 -7.28 -4.69
N ALA A 37 2.67 -6.49 -4.80
CA ALA A 37 1.62 -6.72 -5.80
C ALA A 37 2.20 -6.69 -7.23
N GLY A 38 3.12 -5.75 -7.49
CA GLY A 38 3.83 -5.66 -8.76
C GLY A 38 4.70 -6.89 -9.07
N ASP A 39 5.41 -7.44 -8.08
CA ASP A 39 6.22 -8.66 -8.25
C ASP A 39 5.36 -9.89 -8.58
N MET A 40 4.09 -9.88 -8.17
CA MET A 40 3.12 -10.94 -8.43
C MET A 40 2.25 -10.68 -9.67
N GLY A 41 2.43 -9.55 -10.35
CA GLY A 41 1.64 -9.17 -11.53
C GLY A 41 0.15 -9.00 -11.24
N LEU A 42 -0.21 -8.57 -10.02
CA LEU A 42 -1.60 -8.29 -9.66
C LEU A 42 -2.09 -7.03 -10.38
N PRO A 43 -3.38 -6.91 -10.72
CA PRO A 43 -3.93 -5.64 -11.18
C PRO A 43 -4.01 -4.63 -10.04
N GLU A 44 -3.86 -3.35 -10.37
CA GLU A 44 -4.14 -2.25 -9.45
C GLU A 44 -5.67 -2.11 -9.28
N PRO A 45 -6.20 -2.11 -8.04
CA PRO A 45 -7.62 -1.88 -7.80
C PRO A 45 -7.97 -0.40 -7.94
N ASP A 46 -9.21 -0.09 -8.32
CA ASP A 46 -9.70 1.28 -8.33
C ASP A 46 -9.69 1.89 -6.91
N GLU A 47 -9.04 3.05 -6.77
CA GLU A 47 -8.98 3.81 -5.52
C GLU A 47 -10.18 4.77 -5.44
N THR A 48 -11.28 4.29 -4.89
CA THR A 48 -12.58 4.99 -4.91
C THR A 48 -12.87 5.82 -3.66
N GLU A 49 -11.99 5.81 -2.66
CA GLU A 49 -12.21 6.50 -1.39
C GLU A 49 -11.55 7.88 -1.40
N ASP A 50 -12.14 8.81 -0.64
CA ASP A 50 -11.66 10.18 -0.47
C ASP A 50 -10.67 10.34 0.69
N SER A 51 -10.18 9.22 1.23
CA SER A 51 -9.24 9.19 2.36
C SER A 51 -8.12 8.18 2.15
N PHE A 52 -6.90 8.54 2.60
CA PHE A 52 -5.74 7.67 2.53
C PHE A 52 -6.00 6.30 3.18
N VAL A 53 -6.66 6.30 4.36
CA VAL A 53 -6.98 5.05 5.06
C VAL A 53 -7.97 4.18 4.26
N GLY A 54 -8.91 4.78 3.53
CA GLY A 54 -9.85 4.08 2.67
C GLY A 54 -9.15 3.39 1.50
N ASN A 55 -8.32 4.12 0.77
CA ASN A 55 -7.57 3.60 -0.38
C ASN A 55 -6.54 2.54 0.03
N ALA A 56 -5.79 2.76 1.12
CA ALA A 56 -4.89 1.76 1.69
C ALA A 56 -5.65 0.46 2.05
N ARG A 57 -6.86 0.59 2.59
CA ARG A 57 -7.71 -0.58 2.90
C ARG A 57 -8.14 -1.31 1.64
N ILE A 58 -8.58 -0.60 0.60
CA ILE A 58 -8.94 -1.20 -0.71
C ILE A 58 -7.78 -2.03 -1.24
N LYS A 59 -6.58 -1.44 -1.34
CA LYS A 59 -5.37 -2.09 -1.84
C LYS A 59 -5.01 -3.34 -1.04
N ALA A 60 -4.95 -3.25 0.29
CA ALA A 60 -4.64 -4.40 1.14
C ALA A 60 -5.67 -5.53 0.99
N HIS A 61 -6.96 -5.22 0.97
CA HIS A 61 -8.01 -6.22 0.82
C HIS A 61 -8.02 -6.89 -0.56
N ALA A 62 -7.79 -6.12 -1.63
CA ALA A 62 -7.71 -6.66 -2.99
C ALA A 62 -6.54 -7.66 -3.10
N ALA A 63 -5.35 -7.26 -2.64
CA ALA A 63 -4.15 -8.09 -2.65
C ALA A 63 -4.30 -9.36 -1.81
N ALA A 64 -4.89 -9.26 -0.61
CA ALA A 64 -5.16 -10.42 0.25
C ALA A 64 -6.17 -11.39 -0.39
N LYS A 65 -7.24 -10.88 -1.00
CA LYS A 65 -8.23 -11.71 -1.70
C LYS A 65 -7.64 -12.44 -2.90
N ALA A 66 -6.77 -11.79 -3.66
CA ALA A 66 -6.17 -12.38 -4.86
C ALA A 66 -5.15 -13.49 -4.55
N THR A 67 -4.46 -13.40 -3.41
CA THR A 67 -3.30 -14.26 -3.11
C THR A 67 -3.49 -15.20 -1.92
N GLY A 68 -4.45 -14.92 -1.03
CA GLY A 68 -4.60 -15.59 0.25
C GLY A 68 -3.51 -15.22 1.29
N LEU A 69 -2.56 -14.36 0.93
CA LEU A 69 -1.51 -13.90 1.84
C LEU A 69 -2.04 -12.82 2.78
N VAL A 70 -1.37 -12.67 3.93
CA VAL A 70 -1.55 -11.47 4.75
C VAL A 70 -0.97 -10.28 3.98
N ALA A 71 -1.82 -9.30 3.71
CA ALA A 71 -1.43 -8.11 2.97
C ALA A 71 -1.40 -6.87 3.87
N LEU A 72 -0.36 -6.06 3.67
CA LEU A 72 -0.24 -4.69 4.14
C LEU A 72 -0.34 -3.76 2.92
N SER A 73 -0.83 -2.55 3.12
CA SER A 73 -0.75 -1.50 2.11
C SER A 73 -0.55 -0.15 2.80
N ASP A 74 -0.19 0.85 2.02
CA ASP A 74 -0.12 2.23 2.41
C ASP A 74 -0.86 3.09 1.37
N ASP A 75 -1.27 4.28 1.78
CA ASP A 75 -1.67 5.31 0.84
C ASP A 75 -1.12 6.66 1.30
N SER A 76 -0.67 7.46 0.35
CA SER A 76 0.18 8.62 0.65
C SER A 76 -0.02 9.71 -0.38
N GLY A 77 -0.02 10.96 0.07
CA GLY A 77 -0.08 12.12 -0.80
C GLY A 77 0.53 13.36 -0.16
N LEU A 78 0.57 14.45 -0.92
CA LEU A 78 0.94 15.77 -0.47
C LEU A 78 -0.33 16.54 -0.07
N CYS A 79 -0.32 17.11 1.13
CA CYS A 79 -1.36 18.03 1.58
C CYS A 79 -0.75 19.41 1.78
N VAL A 80 -1.33 20.43 1.16
CA VAL A 80 -0.89 21.82 1.30
C VAL A 80 -1.97 22.64 2.00
N ASP A 81 -1.67 23.18 3.18
CA ASP A 81 -2.63 23.94 3.99
C ASP A 81 -3.22 25.14 3.23
N ALA A 82 -2.39 25.83 2.44
CA ALA A 82 -2.82 26.98 1.63
C ALA A 82 -3.73 26.60 0.44
N LEU A 83 -3.87 25.30 0.15
CA LEU A 83 -4.75 24.76 -0.89
C LEU A 83 -5.85 23.88 -0.28
N ASP A 84 -6.23 24.16 0.97
CA ASP A 84 -7.24 23.39 1.72
C ASP A 84 -6.95 21.88 1.75
N GLY A 85 -5.67 21.51 1.82
CA GLY A 85 -5.21 20.12 1.88
C GLY A 85 -5.00 19.44 0.51
N ALA A 86 -5.26 20.14 -0.60
CA ALA A 86 -4.99 19.63 -1.94
C ALA A 86 -3.47 19.49 -2.21
N PRO A 87 -3.03 18.56 -3.09
CA PRO A 87 -3.85 17.59 -3.84
C PRO A 87 -4.45 16.44 -3.00
N GLY A 88 -3.90 16.14 -1.82
CA GLY A 88 -4.42 15.10 -0.94
C GLY A 88 -4.33 13.72 -1.58
N VAL A 89 -5.44 12.96 -1.53
CA VAL A 89 -5.50 11.61 -2.12
C VAL A 89 -5.27 11.59 -3.64
N TYR A 90 -5.44 12.72 -4.32
CA TYR A 90 -5.25 12.85 -5.77
C TYR A 90 -3.82 13.23 -6.16
N THR A 91 -2.85 13.02 -5.26
CA THR A 91 -1.46 13.44 -5.48
C THR A 91 -0.83 12.84 -6.73
N ALA A 92 -1.11 11.56 -7.01
CA ALA A 92 -0.53 10.87 -8.16
C ALA A 92 -1.00 11.49 -9.49
N ASP A 93 -2.29 11.84 -9.57
CA ASP A 93 -2.94 12.23 -10.83
C ASP A 93 -3.17 13.75 -10.95
N TRP A 94 -2.67 14.55 -10.00
CA TRP A 94 -3.03 15.96 -9.85
C TRP A 94 -2.80 16.82 -11.11
N ALA A 95 -1.80 16.48 -11.90
CA ALA A 95 -1.38 17.24 -13.08
C ALA A 95 -1.59 16.50 -14.40
N GLU A 96 -2.34 15.39 -14.41
CA GLU A 96 -2.60 14.59 -15.62
C GLU A 96 -3.73 15.15 -16.51
N GLY A 97 -3.94 16.47 -16.48
CA GLY A 97 -4.93 17.21 -17.29
C GLY A 97 -4.44 17.64 -18.66
#